data_AF-A0A523LYZ3-F1
#
_entry.id   AF-A0A523LYZ3-F1
#
_cell.length_a   1.000
_cell.length_b   1.000
_cell.length_c   1.000
_cell.angle_alpha   90.00
_cell.angle_beta   90.00
_cell.angle_gamma   90.00
#
_symmetry.space_group_name_H-M   'P 1'
#
loop_
_entity.id
_entity.type
_entity.pdbx_description
1 polymer ?
#
loop_
_entity_poly.entity_id
_entity_poly.type
_entity_poly.pdbx_seq_one_letter_code
_entity_poly.pdbx_strand_id
1 'polypeptide(L)'
;VYPLPDWEELERKLVRLPSMNRVARRIVRIMVGYATEVDMDANGRLLISRELRDFASLERNAMLIGQGNKFELWDEQTWNTKRDEWLNEDYDGDMPADLESISF
;
A
#
# COMPACT_ATOMS: atom_id res chain seq x y z
N VAL A 1 -5.54 0.65 -1.33
CA VAL A 1 -6.76 0.72 -2.17
C VAL A 1 -6.34 0.95 -3.60
N TYR A 2 -6.65 0.00 -4.46
CA TYR A 2 -6.32 0.07 -5.89
C TYR A 2 -7.62 0.24 -6.68
N PRO A 3 -7.64 1.08 -7.73
CA PRO A 3 -8.63 0.90 -8.79
C PRO A 3 -8.51 -0.51 -9.36
N LEU A 4 -9.64 -1.11 -9.74
CA LEU A 4 -9.66 -2.50 -10.20
C LEU A 4 -8.70 -2.76 -11.38
N PRO A 5 -8.60 -1.92 -12.43
CA PRO A 5 -7.67 -2.17 -13.54
C PRO A 5 -6.21 -2.26 -13.10
N ASP A 6 -5.78 -1.38 -12.19
CA ASP A 6 -4.42 -1.38 -11.62
C ASP A 6 -4.17 -2.61 -10.74
N TRP A 7 -5.17 -3.00 -9.95
CA TRP A 7 -5.10 -4.21 -9.12
C TRP A 7 -4.93 -5.47 -9.98
N GLU A 8 -5.75 -5.63 -11.02
CA GLU A 8 -5.68 -6.80 -11.89
C GLU A 8 -4.31 -6.92 -12.58
N GLU A 9 -3.70 -5.80 -12.99
CA GLU A 9 -2.35 -5.82 -13.53
C GLU A 9 -1.32 -6.27 -12.49
N LEU A 10 -1.40 -5.74 -11.28
CA LEU A 10 -0.51 -6.13 -10.18
C LEU A 10 -0.70 -7.61 -9.80
N GLU A 11 -1.93 -8.07 -9.68
CA GLU A 11 -2.27 -9.46 -9.36
C GLU A 11 -1.67 -10.42 -10.37
N ARG A 12 -1.83 -10.14 -11.68
CA ARG A 12 -1.21 -10.94 -12.75
C ARG A 12 0.32 -11.05 -12.61
N LYS A 13 0.98 -9.98 -12.16
CA LYS A 13 2.43 -9.99 -11.90
C LYS A 13 2.76 -10.82 -10.66
N LEU A 14 1.98 -10.67 -9.58
CA LEU A 14 2.17 -11.38 -8.31
C LEU A 14 2.03 -12.89 -8.47
N VAL A 15 0.99 -13.38 -9.15
CA VAL A 15 0.74 -14.82 -9.33
C VAL A 15 1.77 -15.51 -10.23
N ARG A 16 2.54 -14.73 -11.01
CA ARG A 16 3.64 -15.23 -11.86
C ARG A 16 4.98 -15.32 -11.11
N LEU A 17 5.06 -14.84 -9.87
CA LEU A 17 6.29 -14.92 -9.08
C LEU A 17 6.68 -16.38 -8.83
N PRO A 18 7.99 -16.71 -8.74
CA PRO A 18 8.44 -18.09 -8.58
C PRO A 18 7.86 -18.74 -7.31
N SER A 19 7.03 -19.76 -7.49
CA SER A 19 6.36 -20.46 -6.39
C SER A 19 7.33 -21.17 -5.46
N MET A 20 8.56 -21.47 -5.88
CA MET A 20 9.60 -22.08 -5.03
C MET A 20 10.30 -21.07 -4.12
N ASN A 21 10.23 -19.76 -4.42
CA ASN A 21 10.78 -18.73 -3.56
C ASN A 21 9.87 -18.49 -2.34
N ARG A 22 10.42 -18.71 -1.13
CA ARG A 22 9.69 -18.56 0.14
C ARG A 22 9.15 -17.15 0.36
N VAL A 23 9.90 -16.12 -0.05
CA VAL A 23 9.51 -14.71 0.08
C VAL A 23 8.37 -14.39 -0.88
N ALA A 24 8.50 -14.82 -2.15
CA ALA A 24 7.45 -14.66 -3.15
C ALA A 24 6.11 -15.26 -2.69
N ARG A 25 6.12 -16.52 -2.22
CA ARG A 25 4.91 -17.18 -1.68
C ARG A 25 4.27 -16.40 -0.54
N ARG A 26 5.09 -15.85 0.37
CA ARG A 26 4.60 -15.06 1.50
C ARG A 26 3.92 -13.78 1.02
N ILE A 27 4.55 -13.06 0.09
CA ILE A 27 3.99 -11.81 -0.48
C ILE A 27 2.65 -12.11 -1.16
N VAL A 28 2.58 -13.12 -2.03
CA VAL A 28 1.33 -13.49 -2.72
C VAL A 28 0.24 -13.84 -1.71
N ARG A 29 0.56 -14.65 -0.68
CA ARG A 29 -0.42 -15.04 0.35
C ARG A 29 -0.97 -13.85 1.12
N ILE A 30 -0.13 -12.85 1.45
CA ILE A 30 -0.58 -11.67 2.17
C ILE A 30 -1.34 -10.72 1.24
N MET A 31 -0.76 -10.38 0.08
CA MET A 31 -1.32 -9.38 -0.82
C MET A 31 -2.61 -9.85 -1.48
N VAL A 32 -2.59 -11.04 -2.10
CA VAL A 32 -3.75 -11.57 -2.82
C VAL A 32 -4.73 -12.22 -1.84
N GLY A 33 -4.23 -12.91 -0.81
CA GLY A 33 -5.09 -13.61 0.15
C GLY A 33 -5.95 -12.69 1.04
N TYR A 34 -5.53 -11.43 1.25
CA TYR A 34 -6.32 -10.42 1.97
C TYR A 34 -6.95 -9.37 1.04
N ALA A 35 -6.75 -9.47 -0.27
CA ALA A 35 -7.41 -8.58 -1.21
C ALA A 35 -8.93 -8.80 -1.15
N THR A 36 -9.67 -7.71 -1.01
CA THR A 36 -11.14 -7.73 -0.97
C THR A 36 -11.65 -6.66 -1.91
N GLU A 37 -12.49 -7.06 -2.86
CA GLU A 37 -13.24 -6.12 -3.70
C GLU A 37 -14.29 -5.42 -2.84
N VAL A 38 -14.39 -4.10 -3.00
CA VAL A 38 -15.33 -3.26 -2.27
C VAL A 38 -15.94 -2.24 -3.21
N ASP A 39 -17.26 -2.11 -3.14
CA ASP A 39 -17.97 -1.06 -3.86
C ASP A 39 -18.07 0.22 -3.01
N MET A 40 -18.04 1.35 -3.71
CA MET A 40 -18.27 2.65 -3.12
C MET A 40 -19.78 2.93 -3.06
N ASP A 41 -20.26 3.39 -1.91
CA ASP A 41 -21.66 3.81 -1.80
C ASP A 41 -21.91 5.15 -2.51
N ALA A 42 -23.18 5.54 -2.62
CA ALA A 42 -23.58 6.77 -3.30
C ALA A 42 -23.03 8.07 -2.66
N ASN A 43 -22.50 8.00 -1.44
CA ASN A 43 -21.88 9.13 -0.75
C ASN A 43 -20.34 9.09 -0.80
N GLY A 44 -19.77 8.18 -1.59
CA GLY A 44 -18.32 8.09 -1.74
C GLY A 44 -17.63 7.27 -0.63
N ARG A 45 -18.37 6.49 0.17
CA ARG A 45 -17.80 5.75 1.31
C ARG A 45 -17.45 4.33 0.93
N LEU A 46 -16.35 3.82 1.49
CA LEU A 46 -15.92 2.43 1.38
C LEU A 46 -16.07 1.74 2.74
N LEU A 47 -16.64 0.53 2.75
CA LEU A 47 -16.71 -0.28 3.96
C LEU A 47 -15.47 -1.17 4.06
N ILE A 48 -14.59 -0.86 5.00
CA ILE A 48 -13.41 -1.69 5.29
C ILE A 48 -13.81 -2.82 6.24
N SER A 49 -13.39 -4.05 5.96
CA SER A 49 -13.68 -5.18 6.85
C SER A 49 -12.98 -5.01 8.20
N ARG A 50 -13.44 -5.74 9.22
CA ARG A 50 -12.83 -5.67 10.56
C ARG A 50 -11.38 -6.15 10.52
N GLU A 51 -11.12 -7.23 9.80
CA GLU A 51 -9.79 -7.85 9.67
C GLU A 51 -8.77 -6.88 9.09
N LEU A 52 -9.16 -6.10 8.07
CA LEU A 52 -8.29 -5.09 7.45
C LEU A 52 -8.09 -3.87 8.35
N ARG A 53 -9.12 -3.46 9.11
CA ARG A 53 -8.96 -2.42 10.14
C ARG A 53 -8.00 -2.85 11.24
N ASP A 54 -8.16 -4.08 11.74
CA ASP A 54 -7.31 -4.64 12.79
C ASP A 54 -5.86 -4.78 12.29
N PHE A 55 -5.65 -5.22 11.05
CA PHE A 55 -4.33 -5.30 10.42
C PHE A 55 -3.62 -3.95 10.32
N ALA A 56 -4.34 -2.90 9.93
CA ALA A 56 -3.81 -1.56 9.74
C ALA A 56 -3.90 -0.68 11.00
N SER A 57 -4.33 -1.25 12.14
CA SER A 57 -4.57 -0.53 13.40
C SER A 57 -5.48 0.69 13.24
N LEU A 58 -6.46 0.62 12.34
CA LEU A 58 -7.38 1.73 12.06
C LEU A 58 -8.43 1.83 13.17
N GLU A 59 -8.26 2.84 14.03
CA GLU A 59 -9.22 3.14 15.09
C GLU A 59 -10.21 4.23 14.67
N ARG A 60 -9.89 5.50 14.92
CA ARG A 60 -10.83 6.62 14.78
C ARG A 60 -10.55 7.50 13.57
N ASN A 61 -9.30 7.90 13.40
CA ASN A 61 -8.88 8.79 12.33
C ASN A 61 -8.00 8.01 11.36
N ALA A 62 -8.27 8.14 10.07
CA ALA A 62 -7.49 7.50 9.02
C ALA A 62 -6.98 8.53 8.02
N MET A 63 -5.79 8.31 7.52
CA MET A 63 -5.15 9.11 6.49
C MET A 63 -5.20 8.34 5.16
N LEU A 64 -5.68 9.02 4.12
CA LEU A 64 -5.66 8.50 2.76
C LEU A 64 -4.55 9.20 1.97
N ILE A 65 -3.51 8.45 1.60
CA ILE A 65 -2.33 8.98 0.92
C ILE A 65 -2.31 8.52 -0.53
N GLY A 66 -2.29 9.46 -1.48
CA GLY A 66 -2.17 9.15 -2.89
C GLY A 66 -0.73 8.80 -3.28
N GLN A 67 -0.55 7.69 -4.01
CA GLN A 67 0.75 7.20 -4.48
C GLN A 67 0.76 7.02 -6.02
N GLY A 68 -0.05 7.80 -6.72
CA GLY A 68 -0.25 7.67 -8.17
C GLY A 68 -1.30 6.60 -8.49
N ASN A 69 -0.89 5.34 -8.65
CA ASN A 69 -1.76 4.23 -9.10
C ASN A 69 -2.60 3.57 -7.98
N LYS A 70 -2.49 4.08 -6.75
CA LYS A 70 -3.19 3.57 -5.58
C LYS A 70 -3.32 4.65 -4.52
N PHE A 71 -4.20 4.38 -3.57
CA PHE A 71 -4.20 5.04 -2.28
C PHE A 71 -3.71 4.10 -1.19
N GLU A 72 -2.96 4.63 -0.24
CA GLU A 72 -2.64 3.95 1.01
C GLU A 72 -3.55 4.46 2.10
N LEU A 73 -4.03 3.55 2.94
CA LEU A 73 -4.87 3.86 4.07
C LEU A 73 -4.07 3.58 5.33
N TRP A 74 -3.90 4.60 6.16
CA TRP A 74 -3.07 4.57 7.36
C TRP A 74 -3.85 5.02 8.58
N ASP A 75 -3.52 4.47 9.74
CA ASP A 75 -3.83 5.13 10.99
C ASP A 75 -3.08 6.48 11.05
N GLU A 76 -3.77 7.53 11.50
CA GLU A 76 -3.25 8.90 11.48
C GLU A 76 -1.99 9.05 12.33
N GLN A 77 -1.97 8.46 13.53
CA GLN A 77 -0.81 8.56 14.42
C GLN A 77 0.39 7.82 13.83
N THR A 78 0.16 6.59 13.36
CA THR A 78 1.17 5.76 12.72
C THR A 78 1.78 6.45 11.51
N TRP A 79 0.96 7.07 10.66
CA TRP A 79 1.43 7.84 9.50
C TRP A 79 2.32 9.01 9.92
N ASN A 80 1.88 9.82 10.88
CA ASN A 80 2.64 10.99 11.33
C ASN A 80 4.00 10.58 11.91
N THR A 81 4.04 9.54 12.73
CA THR A 81 5.31 8.99 13.25
C THR A 81 6.23 8.53 12.13
N LYS A 82 5.72 7.74 11.18
CA LYS A 82 6.53 7.24 10.06
C LYS A 82 7.02 8.35 9.15
N ARG A 83 6.17 9.32 8.83
CA ARG A 83 6.55 10.51 8.05
C ARG A 83 7.69 11.27 8.75
N ASP A 84 7.57 11.52 10.04
CA ASP A 84 8.59 12.26 10.78
C ASP A 84 9.89 11.45 10.90
N GLU A 85 9.82 10.13 11.05
CA GLU A 85 11.00 9.25 10.94
C GLU A 85 11.68 9.40 9.57
N TRP A 86 10.94 9.26 8.47
CA TRP A 86 11.49 9.37 7.11
C TRP A 86 12.04 10.75 6.78
N LEU A 87 11.45 11.82 7.32
CA LEU A 87 11.93 13.19 7.13
C LEU A 87 13.25 13.47 7.87
N ASN A 88 13.50 12.73 8.96
CA ASN A 88 14.71 12.86 9.77
C ASN A 88 15.73 11.75 9.50
N GLU A 89 15.43 10.82 8.61
CA GLU A 89 16.33 9.74 8.22
C GLU A 89 17.41 10.31 7.29
N ASP A 90 18.64 10.38 7.79
CA ASP A 90 19.79 10.74 6.98
C ASP A 90 19.99 9.65 5.91
N TYR A 91 19.87 10.05 4.64
CA TYR A 91 20.11 9.14 3.53
C TYR A 91 21.61 9.04 3.27
N ASP A 92 22.27 8.06 3.90
CA ASP A 92 23.70 7.77 3.74
C ASP A 92 24.06 7.04 2.43
N GLY A 93 23.06 6.78 1.57
CA GLY A 93 23.23 6.08 0.29
C GLY A 93 23.42 7.04 -0.90
N ASP A 94 23.96 6.51 -2.00
CA ASP A 94 23.91 7.23 -3.28
C ASP A 94 22.45 7.35 -3.73
N MET A 95 22.04 8.55 -4.15
CA MET A 95 20.74 8.76 -4.78
C MET A 95 20.59 7.77 -5.96
N PRO A 96 19.51 6.98 -6.01
CA PRO A 96 19.24 6.12 -7.15
C PRO A 96 19.30 6.94 -8.45
N ALA A 97 20.00 6.42 -9.47
CA ALA A 97 20.17 7.10 -10.76
C ALA A 97 18.83 7.54 -11.40
N ASP A 98 17.76 6.78 -11.14
CA ASP A 98 16.41 7.10 -11.61
C ASP A 98 15.88 8.42 -10.99
N LEU A 99 16.26 8.75 -9.76
CA LEU A 99 15.87 10.00 -9.09
C LEU A 99 16.67 11.21 -9.56
N GLU A 100 17.93 11.03 -10.00
CA GLU A 100 18.72 12.11 -10.61
C GLU A 100 18.03 12.66 -11.86
N SER A 101 17.38 11.79 -12.63
CA SER A 101 16.64 12.16 -13.85
C SER A 101 15.35 12.96 -13.58
N ILE A 102 14.89 13.00 -12.33
CA ILE A 102 13.64 13.64 -11.90
C ILE A 102 13.91 15.00 -11.25
N SER A 103 15.16 15.49 -11.26
CA SER A 103 15.47 16.87 -10.86
C SER A 103 14.68 17.87 -11.71
N PHE A 104 13.84 18.69 -11.08
CA PHE A 104 13.23 19.88 -11.68
C PHE A 104 14.22 21.04 -11.78
#